data_AF-A0AAP1RBA8-F1
#
_entry.id   AF-A0AAP1RBA8-F1
#
_cell.length_a   1.000
_cell.length_b   1.000
_cell.length_c   1.000
_cell.angle_alpha   90.00
_cell.angle_beta   90.00
_cell.angle_gamma   90.00
#
_symmetry.space_group_name_H-M   'P 1'
#
loop_
_entity.id
_entity.type
_entity.pdbx_description
1 polymer ?
#
loop_
_entity_poly.entity_id
_entity_poly.type
_entity_poly.pdbx_seq_one_letter_code
_entity_poly.pdbx_strand_id
1 'polypeptide(L)'
;MKGLENAIRNLNSLDTRMVPQASAWAINRVAQKAVSVATRQVAGNTVAGDNQVKGIPLKLVRQRVRVFKASPSGKMTARIRVNRGNLPAIKLGTARVRLTRRGGKLQYRGSVLKVGKYLFRDAFI
;
A
#
# COMPACT_ATOMS: atom_id res chain seq x y z
N MET A 1 56.34 4.41 4.03
CA MET A 1 55.17 5.17 4.54
C MET A 1 53.87 4.96 3.72
N LYS A 2 53.63 3.79 3.10
CA LYS A 2 52.38 3.54 2.33
C LYS A 2 51.17 3.15 3.19
N GLY A 3 51.39 2.65 4.41
CA GLY A 3 50.33 2.19 5.31
C GLY A 3 49.46 3.33 5.86
N LEU A 4 50.07 4.45 6.23
CA LEU A 4 49.35 5.63 6.74
C LEU A 4 48.48 6.26 5.66
N GLU A 5 49.00 6.42 4.44
CA GLU A 5 48.24 6.94 3.30
C GLU A 5 47.04 6.05 2.96
N ASN A 6 47.22 4.72 2.99
CA ASN A 6 46.12 3.78 2.78
C ASN A 6 45.08 3.85 3.90
N ALA A 7 45.51 3.99 5.16
CA ALA A 7 44.60 4.17 6.29
C ALA A 7 43.77 5.45 6.15
N ILE A 8 44.40 6.57 5.78
CA ILE A 8 43.71 7.86 5.55
C ILE A 8 42.72 7.74 4.39
N ARG A 9 43.09 7.12 3.26
CA ARG A 9 42.18 6.89 2.13
C ARG A 9 40.97 6.02 2.52
N ASN A 10 41.18 5.01 3.36
CA ASN A 10 40.10 4.15 3.85
C ASN A 10 39.17 4.89 4.82
N LEU A 11 39.71 5.72 5.72
CA LEU A 11 38.90 6.55 6.61
C LEU A 11 38.08 7.57 5.82
N ASN A 12 38.68 8.21 4.83
CA ASN A 12 37.98 9.16 3.97
C ASN A 12 36.87 8.48 3.13
N SER A 13 37.08 7.23 2.69
CA SER A 13 36.06 6.50 1.92
C SER A 13 34.90 6.01 2.80
N LEU A 14 35.18 5.67 4.06
CA LEU A 14 34.17 5.34 5.07
C LEU A 14 33.24 6.53 5.32
N ASP A 15 33.82 7.70 5.60
CA ASP A 15 33.08 8.92 5.93
C ASP A 15 32.26 9.43 4.74
N THR A 16 32.88 9.54 3.57
CA THR A 16 32.23 10.16 2.40
C THR A 16 31.23 9.25 1.68
N ARG A 17 31.34 7.93 1.80
CA ARG A 17 30.50 6.98 1.06
C ARG A 17 29.74 6.02 1.96
N MET A 18 30.45 5.29 2.82
CA MET A 18 29.86 4.19 3.57
C MET A 18 28.87 4.67 4.63
N VAL A 19 29.19 5.74 5.36
CA VAL A 19 28.30 6.31 6.38
C VAL A 19 27.00 6.84 5.76
N PRO A 20 27.01 7.73 4.75
CA PRO A 20 25.79 8.17 4.07
C PRO A 20 24.98 7.02 3.47
N GLN A 21 25.64 5.99 2.95
CA GLN A 21 24.99 4.79 2.42
C GLN A 21 24.27 3.99 3.50
N ALA A 22 24.92 3.74 4.63
CA ALA A 22 24.33 3.07 5.77
C ALA A 22 23.13 3.88 6.33
N SER A 23 23.26 5.20 6.43
CA SER A 23 22.17 6.09 6.85
C SER A 23 20.96 5.97 5.92
N ALA A 24 21.17 6.06 4.60
CA ALA A 24 20.08 5.91 3.63
C ALA A 24 19.41 4.53 3.73
N TRP A 25 20.18 3.46 3.95
CA TRP A 25 19.65 2.11 4.15
C TRP A 25 18.80 1.99 5.40
N ALA A 26 19.26 2.53 6.53
CA ALA A 26 18.52 2.54 7.78
C ALA A 26 17.17 3.24 7.62
N ILE A 27 17.17 4.43 7.00
CA ILE A 27 15.95 5.21 6.73
C ILE A 27 14.98 4.42 5.85
N ASN A 28 15.49 3.82 4.77
CA ASN A 28 14.67 3.00 3.88
C ASN A 28 14.10 1.76 4.58
N ARG A 29 14.86 1.14 5.49
CA ARG A 29 14.41 -0.03 6.26
C ARG A 29 13.23 0.32 7.15
N VAL A 30 13.33 1.44 7.89
CA VAL A 30 12.24 1.94 8.74
C VAL A 30 11.02 2.29 7.91
N ALA A 31 11.18 3.01 6.80
CA ALA A 31 10.06 3.37 5.93
C ALA A 31 9.35 2.13 5.36
N GLN A 32 10.09 1.13 4.89
CA GLN A 32 9.51 -0.13 4.41
C GLN A 32 8.79 -0.89 5.53
N LYS A 33 9.35 -0.93 6.74
CA LYS A 33 8.71 -1.58 7.90
C LYS A 33 7.42 -0.87 8.27
N ALA A 34 7.42 0.46 8.33
CA ALA A 34 6.24 1.27 8.62
C ALA A 34 5.11 1.00 7.61
N VAL A 35 5.40 1.02 6.30
CA VAL A 35 4.43 0.67 5.26
C VAL A 35 3.93 -0.76 5.42
N SER A 36 4.81 -1.71 5.72
CA SER A 36 4.46 -3.12 5.90
C SER A 36 3.50 -3.35 7.08
N VAL A 37 3.69 -2.64 8.19
CA VAL A 37 2.81 -2.70 9.37
C VAL A 37 1.50 -1.98 9.09
N ALA A 38 1.55 -0.73 8.64
CA ALA A 38 0.37 0.09 8.39
C ALA A 38 -0.55 -0.54 7.34
N THR A 39 -0.02 -1.06 6.24
CA THR A 39 -0.83 -1.71 5.20
C THR A 39 -1.54 -2.96 5.69
N ARG A 40 -0.92 -3.75 6.59
CA ARG A 40 -1.57 -4.91 7.21
C ARG A 40 -2.66 -4.49 8.18
N GLN A 41 -2.41 -3.48 9.01
CA GLN A 41 -3.38 -2.95 9.95
C GLN A 41 -4.62 -2.41 9.23
N VAL A 42 -4.42 -1.58 8.19
CA VAL A 42 -5.52 -1.07 7.36
C VAL A 42 -6.25 -2.22 6.66
N ALA A 43 -5.52 -3.16 6.06
CA ALA A 43 -6.13 -4.31 5.40
C ALA A 43 -6.94 -5.18 6.37
N GLY A 44 -6.57 -5.32 7.64
CA GLY A 44 -7.34 -6.09 8.62
C GLY A 44 -8.54 -5.34 9.21
N ASN A 45 -8.38 -4.04 9.48
CA ASN A 45 -9.37 -3.25 10.22
C ASN A 45 -10.42 -2.59 9.34
N THR A 46 -10.18 -2.45 8.03
CA THR A 46 -11.14 -1.82 7.13
C THR A 46 -12.40 -2.67 7.03
N VAL A 47 -13.54 -2.03 7.18
CA VAL A 47 -14.86 -2.62 6.99
C VAL A 47 -15.36 -2.29 5.59
N ALA A 48 -15.89 -3.29 4.86
CA ALA A 48 -16.39 -3.11 3.51
C ALA A 48 -17.75 -3.79 3.30
N GLY A 49 -18.55 -3.19 2.41
CA GLY A 49 -19.91 -3.62 2.10
C GLY A 49 -20.93 -3.25 3.18
N ASP A 50 -22.20 -3.35 2.82
CA ASP A 50 -23.32 -3.12 3.72
C ASP A 50 -23.49 -4.25 4.74
N ASN A 51 -22.87 -5.40 4.47
CA ASN A 51 -22.74 -6.50 5.42
C ASN A 51 -21.58 -6.33 6.41
N GLN A 52 -20.93 -5.15 6.43
CA GLN A 52 -19.91 -4.74 7.39
C GLN A 52 -18.79 -5.77 7.62
N VAL A 53 -18.32 -6.39 6.54
CA VAL A 53 -17.28 -7.41 6.65
C VAL A 53 -15.94 -6.76 6.91
N LYS A 54 -15.26 -7.21 7.98
CA LYS A 54 -13.89 -6.81 8.28
C LYS A 54 -12.88 -7.45 7.32
N GLY A 55 -11.89 -6.64 7.02
CA GLY A 55 -10.72 -7.00 6.25
C GLY A 55 -10.94 -6.82 4.75
N ILE A 56 -9.93 -6.28 4.05
CA ILE A 56 -9.84 -6.15 2.59
C ILE A 56 -8.50 -6.73 2.10
N PRO A 57 -8.37 -7.11 0.81
CA PRO A 57 -7.14 -7.70 0.32
C PRO A 57 -5.91 -6.80 0.51
N LEU A 58 -4.87 -7.31 1.17
CA LEU A 58 -3.63 -6.58 1.47
C LEU A 58 -2.95 -6.03 0.20
N LYS A 59 -3.02 -6.79 -0.91
CA LYS A 59 -2.46 -6.37 -2.20
C LYS A 59 -3.05 -5.04 -2.67
N LEU A 60 -4.36 -4.85 -2.51
CA LEU A 60 -5.04 -3.61 -2.91
C LEU A 60 -4.57 -2.43 -2.07
N VAL A 61 -4.47 -2.61 -0.76
CA VAL A 61 -3.99 -1.56 0.16
C VAL A 61 -2.54 -1.19 -0.15
N ARG A 62 -1.67 -2.19 -0.36
CA ARG A 62 -0.26 -1.97 -0.72
C ARG A 62 -0.09 -1.22 -2.03
N GLN A 63 -0.90 -1.50 -3.05
CA GLN A 63 -0.87 -0.79 -4.33
C GLN A 63 -1.15 0.72 -4.20
N ARG A 64 -1.77 1.16 -3.10
CA ARG A 64 -2.06 2.58 -2.87
C ARG A 64 -0.89 3.34 -2.27
N VAL A 65 0.16 2.64 -1.85
CA VAL A 65 1.31 3.26 -1.18
C VAL A 65 2.52 3.25 -2.10
N ARG A 66 3.16 4.41 -2.26
CA ARG A 66 4.43 4.57 -2.98
C ARG A 66 5.49 5.08 -2.01
N VAL A 67 6.65 4.43 -1.98
CA VAL A 67 7.79 4.83 -1.15
C VAL A 67 8.88 5.39 -2.06
N PHE A 68 9.20 6.67 -1.87
CA PHE A 68 10.37 7.31 -2.45
C PHE A 68 11.52 7.14 -1.48
N LYS A 69 12.52 6.37 -1.89
CA LYS A 69 13.65 5.98 -1.04
C LYS A 69 14.61 7.14 -0.82
N ALA A 70 15.25 7.14 0.35
CA ALA A 70 16.42 7.95 0.61
C ALA A 70 17.60 7.45 -0.25
N SER A 71 18.45 8.37 -0.70
CA SER A 71 19.67 8.08 -1.46
C SER A 71 20.84 8.89 -0.87
N PRO A 72 22.05 8.31 -0.80
CA PRO A 72 23.26 9.04 -0.36
C PRO A 72 23.61 10.22 -1.26
N SER A 73 23.34 10.10 -2.57
CA SER A 73 23.56 11.15 -3.57
C SER A 73 22.41 12.14 -3.70
N GLY A 74 21.34 11.95 -2.92
CA GLY A 74 20.11 12.73 -3.05
C GLY A 74 19.55 13.12 -1.70
N LYS A 75 18.22 13.11 -1.58
CA LYS A 75 17.57 13.42 -0.31
C LYS A 75 17.78 12.26 0.67
N MET A 76 18.34 12.56 1.84
CA MET A 76 18.49 11.62 2.96
C MET A 76 17.17 11.39 3.71
N THR A 77 16.03 11.40 3.01
CA THR A 77 14.70 11.26 3.61
C THR A 77 13.86 10.32 2.77
N ALA A 78 13.18 9.37 3.40
CA ALA A 78 12.18 8.55 2.71
C ALA A 78 10.80 9.23 2.76
N ARG A 79 10.14 9.36 1.62
CA ARG A 79 8.78 9.92 1.54
C ARG A 79 7.78 8.83 1.19
N ILE A 80 6.70 8.76 1.95
CA ILE A 80 5.60 7.82 1.71
C ILE A 80 4.42 8.60 1.16
N ARG A 81 3.96 8.26 -0.05
CA ARG A 81 2.76 8.84 -0.66
C ARG A 81 1.66 7.80 -0.69
N VAL A 82 0.47 8.19 -0.24
CA VAL A 82 -0.69 7.31 -0.16
C VAL A 82 -1.81 7.84 -1.03
N ASN A 83 -2.37 7.00 -1.91
CA ASN A 83 -3.61 7.30 -2.61
C ASN A 83 -4.80 7.10 -1.65
N ARG A 84 -5.48 8.20 -1.33
CA ARG A 84 -6.61 8.25 -0.39
C ARG A 84 -7.98 8.23 -1.06
N GLY A 85 -8.07 8.12 -2.40
CA GLY A 85 -9.37 8.09 -3.10
C GLY A 85 -10.23 6.88 -2.73
N ASN A 86 -11.42 6.74 -3.30
CA ASN A 86 -12.26 5.57 -3.02
C ASN A 86 -11.68 4.29 -3.60
N LEU A 87 -11.86 3.15 -2.91
CA LEU A 87 -11.48 1.84 -3.42
C LEU A 87 -12.68 1.23 -4.18
N PRO A 88 -12.59 1.00 -5.49
CA PRO A 88 -13.70 0.43 -6.25
C PRO A 88 -14.07 -0.96 -5.75
N ALA A 89 -15.37 -1.20 -5.50
CA ALA A 89 -15.88 -2.47 -4.99
C ALA A 89 -15.48 -3.66 -5.88
N ILE A 90 -15.49 -3.49 -7.21
CA ILE A 90 -15.10 -4.50 -8.20
C ILE A 90 -13.67 -5.06 -7.99
N LYS A 91 -12.78 -4.30 -7.36
CA LYS A 91 -11.41 -4.76 -7.09
C LYS A 91 -11.31 -5.72 -5.91
N LEU A 92 -12.36 -5.82 -5.08
CA LEU A 92 -12.36 -6.62 -3.86
C LEU A 92 -12.42 -8.13 -4.12
N GLY A 93 -12.85 -8.56 -5.30
CA GLY A 93 -12.98 -9.97 -5.64
C GLY A 93 -13.84 -10.22 -6.87
N THR A 94 -14.26 -11.47 -7.07
CA THR A 94 -15.18 -11.85 -8.15
C THR A 94 -16.57 -11.28 -7.89
N ALA A 95 -17.12 -10.58 -8.89
CA ALA A 95 -18.43 -9.96 -8.76
C ALA A 95 -19.55 -10.85 -9.31
N ARG A 96 -20.68 -10.86 -8.61
CA ARG A 96 -21.94 -11.49 -9.00
C ARG A 96 -23.08 -10.58 -8.63
N VAL A 97 -23.99 -10.30 -9.56
CA VAL A 97 -25.15 -9.45 -9.32
C VAL A 97 -26.39 -10.34 -9.20
N ARG A 98 -27.15 -10.19 -8.11
CA ARG A 98 -28.51 -10.72 -8.01
C ARG A 98 -29.48 -9.60 -8.31
N LEU A 99 -30.10 -9.67 -9.48
CA LEU A 99 -31.07 -8.69 -9.95
C LEU A 99 -32.48 -9.07 -9.50
N THR A 100 -33.20 -8.14 -8.89
CA THR A 100 -34.66 -8.22 -8.74
C THR A 100 -35.31 -7.76 -10.04
N ARG A 101 -35.73 -8.72 -10.88
CA ARG A 101 -36.50 -8.43 -12.10
C ARG A 101 -37.99 -8.45 -11.77
N ARG A 102 -38.67 -7.32 -11.85
CA ARG A 102 -40.15 -7.25 -11.82
C ARG A 102 -40.62 -6.59 -13.10
N GLY A 103 -41.25 -7.36 -13.99
CA GLY A 103 -41.80 -6.86 -15.25
C GLY A 103 -40.76 -6.44 -16.31
N GLY A 104 -39.61 -7.12 -16.40
CA GLY A 104 -38.62 -6.90 -17.46
C GLY A 104 -37.75 -5.64 -17.34
N LYS A 105 -38.06 -4.72 -16.42
CA LYS A 105 -37.22 -3.54 -16.12
C LYS A 105 -36.27 -3.81 -14.95
N LEU A 106 -35.01 -3.39 -15.11
CA LEU A 106 -34.01 -3.39 -14.03
C LEU A 106 -34.48 -2.44 -12.93
N GLN A 107 -34.96 -3.01 -11.82
CA GLN A 107 -35.24 -2.24 -10.61
C GLN A 107 -33.89 -1.99 -9.91
N TYR A 108 -33.45 -0.74 -9.89
CA TYR A 108 -32.28 -0.29 -9.11
C TYR A 108 -32.46 -0.56 -7.61
N ARG A 109 -33.71 -0.48 -7.14
CA ARG A 109 -34.09 -0.84 -5.77
C ARG A 109 -34.28 -2.34 -5.64
N GLY A 110 -33.49 -2.96 -4.77
CA GLY A 110 -33.52 -4.39 -4.47
C GLY A 110 -32.44 -5.22 -5.18
N SER A 111 -31.68 -4.65 -6.11
CA SER A 111 -30.52 -5.33 -6.69
C SER A 111 -29.40 -5.45 -5.67
N VAL A 112 -28.76 -6.61 -5.60
CA VAL A 112 -27.64 -6.83 -4.68
C VAL A 112 -26.42 -7.25 -5.47
N LEU A 113 -25.37 -6.45 -5.39
CA LEU A 113 -24.05 -6.78 -5.90
C LEU A 113 -23.26 -7.50 -4.80
N LYS A 114 -22.89 -8.75 -5.07
CA LYS A 114 -21.98 -9.53 -4.24
C LYS A 114 -20.60 -9.51 -4.88
N VAL A 115 -19.58 -9.01 -4.16
CA VAL A 115 -18.19 -9.08 -4.61
C VAL A 115 -17.41 -9.94 -3.62
N GLY A 116 -17.07 -11.17 -4.01
CA GLY A 116 -16.50 -12.15 -3.08
C GLY A 116 -17.38 -12.34 -1.84
N LYS A 117 -16.86 -11.96 -0.66
CA LYS A 117 -17.58 -12.01 0.62
C LYS A 117 -18.35 -10.73 0.97
N TYR A 118 -18.18 -9.65 0.20
CA TYR A 118 -18.81 -8.35 0.46
C TYR A 118 -20.15 -8.24 -0.27
N LEU A 119 -21.09 -7.53 0.34
CA LEU A 119 -22.43 -7.29 -0.20
C LEU A 119 -22.68 -5.78 -0.30
N PHE A 120 -23.16 -5.34 -1.46
CA PHE A 120 -23.55 -3.96 -1.74
C PHE A 120 -25.00 -3.95 -2.25
N ARG A 121 -25.90 -3.30 -1.51
CA ARG A 121 -27.32 -3.15 -1.84
C ARG A 121 -27.48 -2.02 -2.84
N ASP A 122 -28.53 -2.14 -3.65
CA ASP A 122 -28.90 -1.19 -4.71
C ASP A 122 -27.75 -0.89 -5.69
N ALA A 123 -26.88 -1.88 -5.91
CA ALA A 123 -25.68 -1.77 -6.72
C ALA A 123 -25.64 -2.82 -7.85
N PHE A 124 -25.04 -2.44 -8.98
CA PHE A 124 -24.85 -3.25 -10.19
C PHE A 124 -23.52 -2.89 -10.88
N ILE A 125 -23.12 -3.67 -11.90
CA ILE A 125 -21.90 -3.47 -12.70
C ILE A 125 -22.30 -3.33 -14.16
#